data_AF-A0A820NZQ9-F1
#
_entry.id   AF-A0A820NZQ9-F1
#
_cell.length_a   1.000
_cell.length_b   1.000
_cell.length_c   1.000
_cell.angle_alpha   90.00
_cell.angle_beta   90.00
_cell.angle_gamma   90.00
#
_symmetry.space_group_name_H-M   'P 1'
#
loop_
_entity.id
_entity.type
_entity.pdbx_description
1 polymer ?
#
loop_
_entity_poly.entity_id
_entity_poly.type
_entity_poly.pdbx_seq_one_letter_code
_entity_poly.pdbx_strand_id
1 'polypeptide(L)'
;KQAANQITTQVNQITSLLTSALNIHLNIGQNITMNTSSVIMSLETTSINSLSNKLVEPVGDAKIRLPSNFNINIQNNETISLRSIIQPLASSDQSQTQSYTNLSTSISLSLLDHNGNDISVHTNQSIEFIIPRDINLILPSMNLQNVTSLNHLLFNLHYVNITQSNIN
;
A
#
# COMPACT_ATOMS: atom_id res chain seq x y z
N LYS A 1 9.16 -19.24 14.82
CA LYS A 1 9.26 -17.76 14.97
C LYS A 1 10.59 -17.21 14.42
N GLN A 2 11.76 -17.75 14.80
CA GLN A 2 13.06 -17.28 14.25
C GLN A 2 13.20 -17.39 12.72
N ALA A 3 12.83 -18.54 12.12
CA ALA A 3 12.90 -18.71 10.67
C ALA A 3 11.98 -17.71 9.91
N ALA A 4 10.76 -17.49 10.40
CA ALA A 4 9.85 -16.51 9.81
C ALA A 4 10.41 -15.09 9.88
N ASN A 5 10.98 -14.70 11.04
CA ASN A 5 11.62 -13.39 11.18
C ASN A 5 12.83 -13.24 10.24
N GLN A 6 13.62 -14.30 10.05
CA GLN A 6 14.75 -14.30 9.11
C GLN A 6 14.27 -14.12 7.66
N ILE A 7 13.19 -14.79 7.27
CA ILE A 7 12.58 -14.63 5.94
C ILE A 7 12.08 -13.20 5.75
N THR A 8 11.37 -12.63 6.73
CA THR A 8 10.91 -11.22 6.66
C THR A 8 12.08 -10.26 6.48
N THR A 9 13.16 -10.42 7.24
CA THR A 9 14.35 -9.58 7.11
C THR A 9 14.99 -9.70 5.72
N GLN A 10 15.11 -10.91 5.19
CA GLN A 10 15.66 -11.14 3.84
C GLN A 10 14.78 -10.51 2.76
N VAL A 11 13.46 -10.66 2.85
CA VAL A 11 12.51 -10.03 1.91
C VAL A 11 12.64 -8.51 1.95
N ASN A 12 12.74 -7.91 3.14
CA ASN A 12 12.91 -6.46 3.29
C ASN A 12 14.24 -5.99 2.68
N GLN A 13 15.33 -6.74 2.85
CA GLN A 13 16.63 -6.42 2.26
C GLN A 13 16.60 -6.49 0.73
N ILE A 14 16.02 -7.54 0.15
CA ILE A 14 15.87 -7.69 -1.29
C ILE A 14 14.99 -6.57 -1.85
N THR A 15 13.87 -6.28 -1.20
CA THR A 15 12.94 -5.19 -1.56
C THR A 15 13.66 -3.84 -1.56
N SER A 16 14.48 -3.57 -0.55
CA SER A 16 15.27 -2.34 -0.46
C SER A 16 16.31 -2.26 -1.57
N LEU A 17 17.10 -3.31 -1.78
CA LEU A 17 18.13 -3.36 -2.83
C LEU A 17 17.53 -3.17 -4.23
N LEU A 18 16.41 -3.85 -4.51
CA LEU A 18 15.68 -3.68 -5.77
C LEU A 18 15.13 -2.27 -5.91
N THR A 19 14.55 -1.72 -4.84
CA THR A 19 14.06 -0.33 -4.85
C THR A 19 15.20 0.63 -5.21
N SER A 20 16.34 0.56 -4.52
CA SER A 20 17.48 1.44 -4.78
C SER A 20 18.05 1.27 -6.19
N ALA A 21 18.21 0.04 -6.67
CA ALA A 21 18.73 -0.22 -8.02
C ALA A 21 17.82 0.33 -9.12
N LEU A 22 16.51 0.21 -8.94
CA LEU A 22 15.51 0.68 -9.92
C LEU A 22 15.28 2.19 -9.81
N ASN A 23 15.38 2.77 -8.61
CA ASN A 23 15.23 4.21 -8.38
C ASN A 23 16.31 5.03 -9.13
N ILE A 24 17.52 4.48 -9.30
CA ILE A 24 18.62 5.12 -10.05
C ILE A 24 18.32 5.20 -11.57
N HIS A 25 17.41 4.37 -12.09
CA HIS A 25 17.19 4.21 -13.54
C HIS A 25 15.84 4.76 -14.04
N LEU A 26 14.99 5.32 -13.16
CA LEU A 26 13.68 5.84 -13.52
C LEU A 26 13.73 7.35 -13.74
N ASN A 27 13.28 7.79 -14.91
CA ASN A 27 12.98 9.20 -15.18
C ASN A 27 11.57 9.56 -14.68
N ILE A 28 11.31 10.86 -14.56
CA ILE A 28 9.97 11.38 -14.23
C ILE A 28 8.94 10.83 -15.22
N GLY A 29 7.84 10.28 -14.69
CA GLY A 29 6.74 9.69 -15.46
C GLY A 29 6.98 8.23 -15.86
N GLN A 30 8.13 7.65 -15.53
CA GLN A 30 8.39 6.23 -15.74
C GLN A 30 7.94 5.42 -14.52
N ASN A 31 7.43 4.22 -14.77
CA ASN A 31 7.12 3.23 -13.75
C ASN A 31 7.79 1.89 -14.07
N ILE A 32 8.08 1.13 -13.03
CA ILE A 32 8.50 -0.27 -13.12
C ILE A 32 7.60 -1.09 -12.21
N THR A 33 7.12 -2.19 -12.74
CA THR A 33 6.35 -3.19 -12.02
C THR A 33 7.17 -4.44 -11.85
N MET A 34 7.18 -4.99 -10.64
CA MET A 34 7.70 -6.31 -10.33
C MET A 34 6.57 -7.19 -9.82
N ASN A 35 6.35 -8.31 -10.47
CA ASN A 35 5.36 -9.30 -10.06
C ASN A 35 6.08 -10.62 -9.78
N THR A 36 6.24 -10.93 -8.50
CA THR A 36 6.86 -12.18 -8.04
C THR A 36 5.87 -12.95 -7.18
N SER A 37 6.14 -14.23 -6.94
CA SER A 37 5.31 -15.08 -6.06
C SER A 37 5.23 -14.59 -4.62
N SER A 38 6.17 -13.76 -4.18
CA SER A 38 6.29 -13.32 -2.78
C SER A 38 5.95 -11.85 -2.58
N VAL A 39 6.18 -11.03 -3.59
CA VAL A 39 5.95 -9.58 -3.55
C VAL A 39 5.51 -9.12 -4.92
N ILE A 40 4.45 -8.31 -4.92
CA ILE A 40 4.06 -7.51 -6.06
C ILE A 40 4.37 -6.05 -5.73
N MET A 41 5.13 -5.36 -6.57
CA MET A 41 5.57 -3.99 -6.35
C MET A 41 5.39 -3.16 -7.61
N SER A 42 5.00 -1.90 -7.43
CA SER A 42 5.15 -0.84 -8.44
C SER A 42 6.00 0.29 -7.87
N LEU A 43 6.92 0.79 -8.67
CA LEU A 43 7.77 1.95 -8.38
C LEU A 43 7.60 2.98 -9.50
N GLU A 44 7.23 4.20 -9.17
CA GLU A 44 7.00 5.28 -10.13
C GLU A 44 7.73 6.55 -9.67
N THR A 45 8.49 7.17 -10.56
CA THR A 45 9.13 8.47 -10.27
C THR A 45 8.24 9.61 -10.77
N THR A 46 7.88 10.54 -9.89
CA THR A 46 7.01 11.68 -10.22
C THR A 46 7.51 12.97 -9.58
N SER A 47 7.00 14.09 -10.07
CA SER A 47 7.12 15.37 -9.36
C SER A 47 6.17 15.40 -8.16
N ILE A 48 6.65 15.98 -7.06
CA ILE A 48 5.84 16.22 -5.86
C ILE A 48 4.56 17.02 -6.14
N ASN A 49 4.61 17.93 -7.12
CA ASN A 49 3.46 18.75 -7.53
C ASN A 49 2.34 17.92 -8.17
N SER A 50 2.64 16.71 -8.65
CA SER A 50 1.68 15.80 -9.30
C SER A 50 1.03 14.79 -8.34
N LEU A 51 1.31 14.88 -7.04
CA LEU A 51 0.75 13.97 -6.02
C LEU A 51 -0.70 14.25 -5.66
N SER A 52 -1.13 15.51 -5.78
CA SER A 52 -2.49 15.92 -5.40
C SER A 52 -3.53 15.13 -6.20
N ASN A 53 -4.46 14.48 -5.50
CA ASN A 53 -5.51 13.63 -6.08
C ASN A 53 -4.99 12.48 -6.97
N LYS A 54 -3.72 12.10 -6.83
CA LYS A 54 -3.12 11.05 -7.66
C LYS A 54 -3.76 9.69 -7.35
N LEU A 55 -4.17 8.99 -8.40
CA LEU A 55 -4.54 7.59 -8.31
C LEU A 55 -3.28 6.75 -8.54
N VAL A 56 -2.88 6.01 -7.53
CA VAL A 56 -1.83 4.99 -7.65
C VAL A 56 -2.54 3.67 -7.90
N GLU A 57 -2.13 2.96 -8.93
CA GLU A 57 -2.63 1.62 -9.23
C GLU A 57 -1.52 0.62 -8.86
N PRO A 58 -1.47 0.15 -7.59
CA PRO A 58 -0.70 -1.02 -7.25
C PRO A 58 -1.05 -2.17 -8.19
N VAL A 59 -0.07 -3.01 -8.43
CA VAL A 59 -0.24 -4.19 -9.26
C VAL A 59 -1.05 -5.20 -8.43
N GLY A 60 -2.25 -5.57 -8.89
CA GLY A 60 -3.18 -6.47 -8.18
C GLY A 60 -4.58 -5.91 -7.96
N ASP A 61 -5.16 -5.24 -8.96
CA ASP A 61 -6.50 -4.60 -9.04
C ASP A 61 -6.84 -3.57 -7.95
N ALA A 62 -6.11 -3.52 -6.84
CA ALA A 62 -6.23 -2.50 -5.82
C ALA A 62 -5.79 -1.13 -6.35
N LYS A 63 -6.40 -0.07 -5.83
CA LYS A 63 -6.02 1.33 -6.11
C LYS A 63 -5.85 2.09 -4.81
N ILE A 64 -4.95 3.06 -4.80
CA ILE A 64 -4.72 3.96 -3.67
C ILE A 64 -4.92 5.37 -4.19
N ARG A 65 -5.93 6.07 -3.66
CA ARG A 65 -6.17 7.46 -4.00
C ARG A 65 -5.56 8.36 -2.94
N LEU A 66 -4.62 9.16 -3.40
CA LEU A 66 -3.99 10.21 -2.63
C LEU A 66 -4.96 11.41 -2.50
N PRO A 67 -5.07 12.06 -1.33
CA PRO A 67 -5.93 13.24 -1.14
C PRO A 67 -5.55 14.45 -2.01
N SER A 68 -6.41 15.45 -2.04
CA SER A 68 -6.14 16.68 -2.78
C SER A 68 -5.05 17.53 -2.13
N ASN A 69 -4.88 17.42 -0.81
CA ASN A 69 -3.92 18.20 -0.05
C ASN A 69 -2.88 17.31 0.64
N PHE A 70 -1.62 17.60 0.34
CA PHE A 70 -0.46 16.95 0.92
C PHE A 70 0.44 18.00 1.54
N ASN A 71 0.86 17.75 2.78
CA ASN A 71 1.99 18.44 3.37
C ASN A 71 3.13 17.43 3.51
N ILE A 72 4.25 17.74 2.86
CA ILE A 72 5.42 16.88 2.77
C ILE A 72 6.62 17.74 3.13
N ASN A 73 7.48 17.24 4.00
CA ASN A 73 8.66 17.98 4.49
C ASN A 73 9.83 17.91 3.50
N ILE A 74 9.62 18.37 2.26
CA ILE A 74 10.62 18.37 1.18
C ILE A 74 10.55 19.70 0.43
N GLN A 75 11.67 20.17 -0.09
CA GLN A 75 11.72 21.37 -0.91
C GLN A 75 10.88 21.22 -2.20
N ASN A 76 10.24 22.31 -2.61
CA ASN A 76 9.47 22.35 -3.85
C ASN A 76 10.39 22.01 -5.04
N ASN A 77 9.88 21.18 -5.97
CA ASN A 77 10.51 20.72 -7.22
C ASN A 77 11.38 19.46 -7.14
N GLU A 78 11.43 18.77 -6.01
CA GLU A 78 12.10 17.47 -5.97
C GLU A 78 11.29 16.38 -6.68
N THR A 79 12.02 15.52 -7.38
CA THR A 79 11.53 14.24 -7.89
C THR A 79 11.49 13.25 -6.75
N ILE A 80 10.37 12.57 -6.61
CA ILE A 80 10.15 11.55 -5.58
C ILE A 80 9.77 10.24 -6.26
N SER A 81 9.90 9.15 -5.53
CA SER A 81 9.49 7.83 -5.99
C SER A 81 8.35 7.29 -5.14
N LEU A 82 7.25 6.93 -5.79
CA LEU A 82 6.12 6.26 -5.16
C LEU A 82 6.34 4.77 -5.29
N ARG A 83 6.36 4.08 -4.15
CA ARG A 83 6.47 2.63 -4.08
C ARG A 83 5.21 2.05 -3.48
N SER A 84 4.43 1.31 -4.26
CA SER A 84 3.31 0.51 -3.75
C SER A 84 3.69 -0.95 -3.69
N ILE A 85 3.38 -1.65 -2.60
CA ILE A 85 3.67 -3.07 -2.41
C ILE A 85 2.41 -3.81 -2.01
N ILE A 86 2.17 -4.96 -2.63
CA ILE A 86 1.25 -5.99 -2.16
C ILE A 86 2.08 -7.22 -1.81
N GLN A 87 1.93 -7.72 -0.59
CA GLN A 87 2.62 -8.92 -0.12
C GLN A 87 1.67 -9.81 0.69
N PRO A 88 1.77 -11.15 0.57
CA PRO A 88 1.05 -12.07 1.44
C PRO A 88 1.46 -11.88 2.90
N LEU A 89 0.48 -11.95 3.80
CA LEU A 89 0.72 -11.98 5.24
C LEU A 89 0.88 -13.43 5.70
N ALA A 90 1.83 -13.66 6.59
CA ALA A 90 2.00 -14.96 7.21
C ALA A 90 0.76 -15.32 8.04
N SER A 91 0.33 -16.59 7.95
CA SER A 91 -0.72 -17.13 8.79
C SER A 91 -0.38 -16.93 10.28
N SER A 92 -1.23 -16.22 11.02
CA SER A 92 -0.98 -15.89 12.43
C SER A 92 -1.37 -17.00 13.42
N ASP A 93 -1.84 -18.16 12.97
CA ASP A 93 -2.45 -19.16 13.84
C ASP A 93 -1.52 -20.30 14.27
N GLN A 94 -1.64 -20.70 15.54
CA GLN A 94 -1.06 -21.94 16.08
C GLN A 94 -1.97 -23.17 15.89
N SER A 95 -3.15 -22.99 15.30
CA SER A 95 -4.12 -24.08 15.07
C SER A 95 -3.84 -24.76 13.74
N GLN A 96 -3.59 -26.08 13.76
CA GLN A 96 -3.30 -26.90 12.57
C GLN A 96 -4.49 -27.05 11.61
N THR A 97 -5.70 -26.64 11.99
CA THR A 97 -6.92 -27.01 11.27
C THR A 97 -7.65 -25.87 10.57
N GLN A 98 -7.45 -24.60 10.97
CA GLN A 98 -8.14 -23.45 10.38
C GLN A 98 -7.25 -22.21 10.50
N SER A 99 -6.45 -21.92 9.48
CA SER A 99 -5.77 -20.62 9.39
C SER A 99 -6.68 -19.65 8.63
N TYR A 100 -7.13 -18.60 9.31
CA TYR A 100 -8.02 -17.59 8.72
C TYR A 100 -7.28 -16.51 7.92
N THR A 101 -5.95 -16.55 7.93
CA THR A 101 -5.08 -15.48 7.41
C THR A 101 -4.12 -15.95 6.31
N ASN A 102 -4.19 -17.21 5.89
CA ASN A 102 -3.34 -17.78 4.83
C ASN A 102 -3.59 -17.19 3.43
N LEU A 103 -4.66 -16.40 3.26
CA LEU A 103 -4.98 -15.64 2.05
C LEU A 103 -4.92 -14.11 2.27
N SER A 104 -4.49 -13.67 3.45
CA SER A 104 -4.41 -12.24 3.74
C SER A 104 -3.22 -11.62 3.01
N THR A 105 -3.42 -10.42 2.48
CA THR A 105 -2.37 -9.62 1.84
C THR A 105 -2.31 -8.26 2.50
N SER A 106 -1.11 -7.73 2.72
CA SER A 106 -0.94 -6.31 3.07
C SER A 106 -0.70 -5.50 1.82
N ILE A 107 -1.34 -4.34 1.76
CA ILE A 107 -1.12 -3.32 0.75
C ILE A 107 -0.45 -2.14 1.45
N SER A 108 0.63 -1.63 0.88
CA SER A 108 1.33 -0.46 1.42
C SER A 108 1.73 0.50 0.30
N LEU A 109 1.90 1.76 0.69
CA LEU A 109 2.39 2.84 -0.16
C LEU A 109 3.44 3.63 0.63
N SER A 110 4.63 3.77 0.06
CA SER A 110 5.72 4.62 0.52
C SER A 110 5.96 5.75 -0.49
N LEU A 111 6.29 6.93 0.00
CA LEU A 111 6.93 7.99 -0.79
C LEU A 111 8.41 7.99 -0.42
N LEU A 112 9.29 7.99 -1.41
CA LEU A 112 10.73 7.89 -1.24
C LEU A 112 11.43 9.13 -1.79
N ASP A 113 12.44 9.62 -1.08
CA ASP A 113 13.33 10.67 -1.59
C ASP A 113 14.28 10.12 -2.68
N HIS A 114 15.10 10.99 -3.25
CA HIS A 114 16.11 10.61 -4.24
C HIS A 114 17.15 9.60 -3.72
N ASN A 115 17.32 9.50 -2.39
CA ASN A 115 18.21 8.54 -1.73
C ASN A 115 17.50 7.23 -1.38
N GLY A 116 16.19 7.13 -1.62
CA GLY A 116 15.37 5.95 -1.28
C GLY A 116 14.89 5.91 0.17
N ASN A 117 14.99 7.01 0.93
CA ASN A 117 14.47 7.10 2.30
C ASN A 117 12.97 7.41 2.30
N ASP A 118 12.23 6.84 3.25
CA ASP A 118 10.81 7.13 3.41
C ASP A 118 10.55 8.60 3.79
N ILE A 119 9.59 9.19 3.10
CA ILE A 119 9.15 10.57 3.29
C ILE A 119 7.89 10.55 4.15
N SER A 120 7.90 11.32 5.24
CA SER A 120 6.72 11.48 6.08
C SER A 120 5.66 12.34 5.39
N VAL A 121 4.42 11.83 5.37
CA VAL A 121 3.26 12.47 4.76
C VAL A 121 2.31 12.94 5.85
N HIS A 122 1.96 14.23 5.82
CA HIS A 122 0.92 14.81 6.68
C HIS A 122 -0.24 15.28 5.81
N THR A 123 -1.44 14.80 6.11
CA THR A 123 -2.67 15.22 5.44
C THR A 123 -3.81 15.25 6.45
N ASN A 124 -4.75 16.18 6.25
CA ASN A 124 -6.00 16.24 7.01
C ASN A 124 -7.17 15.57 6.28
N GLN A 125 -6.92 14.99 5.11
CA GLN A 125 -7.86 14.21 4.31
C GLN A 125 -7.49 12.73 4.35
N SER A 126 -8.48 11.85 4.12
CA SER A 126 -8.26 10.41 4.10
C SER A 126 -7.50 9.98 2.84
N ILE A 127 -6.55 9.05 3.02
CA ILE A 127 -6.00 8.24 1.93
C ILE A 127 -6.97 7.07 1.72
N GLU A 128 -7.42 6.87 0.49
CA GLU A 128 -8.41 5.83 0.19
C GLU A 128 -7.72 4.61 -0.41
N PHE A 129 -8.04 3.44 0.14
CA PHE A 129 -7.66 2.14 -0.43
C PHE A 129 -8.90 1.52 -1.07
N ILE A 130 -8.86 1.33 -2.38
CA ILE A 130 -9.95 0.79 -3.18
C ILE A 130 -9.56 -0.62 -3.57
N ILE A 131 -10.23 -1.62 -3.01
CA ILE A 131 -10.01 -3.02 -3.33
C ILE A 131 -11.25 -3.52 -4.08
N PRO A 132 -11.17 -3.75 -5.40
CA PRO A 132 -12.30 -4.29 -6.14
C PRO A 132 -12.58 -5.71 -5.64
N ARG A 133 -13.87 -6.03 -5.56
CA ARG A 133 -14.36 -7.34 -5.14
C ARG A 133 -14.95 -8.08 -6.31
N ASP A 134 -14.94 -9.40 -6.23
CA ASP A 134 -15.85 -10.20 -7.03
C ASP A 134 -17.29 -9.90 -6.60
N ILE A 135 -18.14 -9.61 -7.58
CA ILE A 135 -19.56 -9.31 -7.39
C ILE A 135 -20.33 -10.55 -6.91
N ASN A 136 -19.85 -11.75 -7.22
CA ASN A 136 -20.48 -13.01 -6.85
C ASN A 136 -20.02 -13.52 -5.47
N LEU A 137 -18.97 -12.93 -4.89
CA LEU A 137 -18.47 -13.34 -3.58
C LEU A 137 -19.42 -12.84 -2.48
N ILE A 138 -20.03 -13.74 -1.72
CA ILE A 138 -20.84 -13.36 -0.55
C ILE A 138 -19.90 -13.02 0.62
N LEU A 139 -20.00 -11.80 1.14
CA LEU A 139 -19.17 -11.38 2.29
C LEU A 139 -19.77 -11.94 3.59
N PRO A 140 -19.01 -12.73 4.37
CA PRO A 140 -19.39 -13.02 5.74
C PRO A 140 -19.29 -11.76 6.61
N SER A 141 -19.93 -11.77 7.78
CA SER A 141 -19.81 -10.67 8.75
C SER A 141 -18.35 -10.45 9.12
N MET A 142 -17.85 -9.22 8.94
CA MET A 142 -16.47 -8.87 9.29
C MET A 142 -16.37 -8.63 10.80
N ASN A 143 -15.36 -9.23 11.45
CA ASN A 143 -15.01 -8.92 12.82
C ASN A 143 -14.00 -7.76 12.82
N LEU A 144 -14.38 -6.64 13.41
CA LEU A 144 -13.47 -5.52 13.62
C LEU A 144 -12.51 -5.88 14.76
N GLN A 145 -11.22 -6.00 14.45
CA GLN A 145 -10.18 -6.19 15.46
C GLN A 145 -9.26 -4.97 15.51
N ASN A 146 -9.30 -4.25 16.64
CA ASN A 146 -8.38 -3.16 16.92
C ASN A 146 -7.10 -3.74 17.53
N VAL A 147 -6.00 -3.75 16.77
CA VAL A 147 -4.71 -4.32 17.22
C VAL A 147 -3.80 -3.25 17.85
N THR A 148 -4.25 -1.99 17.95
CA THR A 148 -3.51 -0.92 18.63
C THR A 148 -4.10 -0.67 20.01
N SER A 149 -3.39 -1.12 21.04
CA SER A 149 -3.72 -0.92 22.45
C SER A 149 -3.47 0.54 22.89
N LEU A 150 -4.15 1.52 22.28
CA LEU A 150 -4.19 2.94 22.68
C LEU A 150 -5.33 3.67 21.92
N ASN A 151 -6.53 3.69 22.51
CA ASN A 151 -7.67 4.64 22.38
C ASN A 151 -7.92 5.50 21.12
N HIS A 152 -7.51 5.11 19.92
CA HIS A 152 -7.94 5.76 18.68
C HIS A 152 -8.27 4.71 17.60
N LEU A 153 -9.45 4.83 16.98
CA LEU A 153 -9.76 4.15 15.73
C LEU A 153 -8.91 4.81 14.63
N LEU A 154 -7.93 4.08 14.07
CA LEU A 154 -7.07 4.61 12.99
C LEU A 154 -7.77 4.63 11.62
N PHE A 155 -8.90 3.95 11.45
CA PHE A 155 -9.65 3.94 10.21
C PHE A 155 -11.16 3.96 10.46
N ASN A 156 -11.87 4.79 9.69
CA ASN A 156 -13.32 4.77 9.62
C ASN A 156 -13.72 3.88 8.45
N LEU A 157 -14.48 2.81 8.72
CA LEU A 157 -15.03 1.96 7.67
C LEU A 157 -16.32 2.57 7.14
N HIS A 158 -16.34 2.96 5.87
CA HIS A 158 -17.53 3.47 5.20
C HIS A 158 -18.00 2.45 4.17
N TYR A 159 -19.25 1.98 4.29
CA TYR A 159 -19.90 1.19 3.24
C TYR A 159 -20.56 2.16 2.27
N VAL A 160 -20.01 2.27 1.06
CA VAL A 160 -20.63 3.07 0.00
C VAL A 160 -21.45 2.13 -0.88
N ASN A 161 -22.76 2.37 -0.93
CA ASN A 161 -23.66 1.63 -1.81
C ASN A 161 -23.54 2.17 -3.24
N ILE A 162 -22.73 1.51 -4.07
CA ILE A 162 -22.50 1.88 -5.47
C ILE A 162 -23.75 1.78 -6.38
N THR A 163 -24.85 1.21 -5.90
CA THR A 163 -26.12 1.19 -6.67
C THR A 163 -26.92 2.48 -6.54
N GLN A 164 -26.64 3.32 -5.54
CA GLN A 164 -27.35 4.58 -5.29
C GLN A 164 -26.67 5.79 -5.96
N SER A 165 -25.44 5.66 -6.45
CA SER A 165 -24.65 6.74 -7.08
C SER A 165 -25.14 7.19 -8.46
N ASN A 166 -26.23 6.61 -8.98
CA ASN A 166 -26.80 6.93 -10.30
C ASN A 166 -28.04 7.84 -10.25
N ILE A 167 -28.28 8.53 -9.13
CA ILE A 167 -29.34 9.56 -9.07
C ILE A 167 -28.66 10.91 -8.85
N ASN A 168 -28.48 11.64 -9.95
CA ASN A 168 -28.15 13.06 -9.98
C ASN A 168 -29.21 13.89 -9.25
#